data_AF-A0A9N9T6R2-F1
#
_entry.id   AF-A0A9N9T6R2-F1
#
_cell.length_a   1.000
_cell.length_b   1.000
_cell.length_c   1.000
_cell.angle_alpha   90.00
_cell.angle_beta   90.00
_cell.angle_gamma   90.00
#
_symmetry.space_group_name_H-M   'P 1'
#
loop_
_entity.id
_entity.type
_entity.pdbx_description
1 polymer ?
#
loop_
_entity_poly.entity_id
_entity_poly.type
_entity_poly.pdbx_seq_one_letter_code
_entity_poly.pdbx_strand_id
1 'polypeptide(L)'
;MITNTKVVPPDNALVLDPVVKEEAPRDETTHHMRLKLPPFDEKSSWFIYIRPFEAIATANHWTEQEKAVSMTAALRGDAADILRSISKGQEKCYQTLFTRLEKRYGDVHLQQIYKVQIRSRIQRASVNLQEFEAGVARIARLAY
;
A
#
# COMPACT_ATOMS: atom_id res chain seq x y z
N MET A 1 64.12 -51.88 16.06
CA MET A 1 65.44 -51.29 16.37
C MET A 1 65.34 -49.78 16.17
N ILE A 2 65.67 -49.00 17.22
CA ILE A 2 66.44 -47.72 17.26
C ILE A 2 66.44 -46.80 16.02
N THR A 3 66.33 -45.45 16.09
CA THR A 3 66.42 -44.45 17.19
C THR A 3 65.66 -43.15 16.80
N ASN A 4 64.91 -42.48 17.71
CA ASN A 4 65.28 -41.26 18.49
C ASN A 4 65.46 -39.95 17.65
N THR A 5 64.56 -38.96 17.73
CA THR A 5 64.64 -37.71 18.57
C THR A 5 65.70 -36.70 18.07
N LYS A 6 65.43 -35.42 17.77
CA LYS A 6 64.85 -34.26 18.53
C LYS A 6 64.52 -33.14 17.49
N VAL A 7 63.77 -32.04 17.73
CA VAL A 7 64.11 -30.80 18.46
C VAL A 7 62.86 -29.89 18.56
N VAL A 8 62.68 -29.25 19.72
CA VAL A 8 61.72 -28.18 20.16
C VAL A 8 62.43 -27.50 21.39
N PRO A 9 62.10 -26.31 21.96
CA PRO A 9 61.18 -25.18 21.62
C PRO A 9 62.05 -23.95 21.15
N PRO A 10 61.95 -22.65 21.56
CA PRO A 10 60.95 -21.90 22.36
C PRO A 10 60.63 -20.42 21.96
N ASP A 11 59.78 -19.78 22.78
CA ASP A 11 59.69 -18.32 23.09
C ASP A 11 59.31 -17.29 21.98
N ASN A 12 58.70 -16.12 22.24
CA ASN A 12 57.78 -15.64 23.29
C ASN A 12 57.21 -14.24 22.89
N ALA A 13 56.10 -13.81 23.50
CA ALA A 13 55.67 -12.42 23.75
C ALA A 13 55.20 -11.47 22.62
N LEU A 14 54.46 -10.44 23.08
CA LEU A 14 54.01 -9.17 22.44
C LEU A 14 52.81 -9.30 21.47
N VAL A 15 51.54 -9.27 21.93
CA VAL A 15 50.74 -8.14 22.50
C VAL A 15 50.46 -7.01 21.50
N LEU A 16 49.18 -6.78 21.19
CA LEU A 16 48.48 -5.48 21.20
C LEU A 16 47.02 -5.61 20.65
N ASP A 17 46.03 -5.50 21.54
CA ASP A 17 44.67 -5.00 21.26
C ASP A 17 44.73 -3.48 20.90
N PRO A 18 43.65 -2.77 20.46
CA PRO A 18 42.23 -3.17 20.35
C PRO A 18 41.50 -2.73 19.05
N VAL A 19 40.27 -3.23 18.80
CA VAL A 19 39.13 -2.40 18.32
C VAL A 19 37.82 -3.01 18.81
N VAL A 20 37.01 -2.17 19.46
CA VAL A 20 35.63 -2.44 19.90
C VAL A 20 34.64 -2.28 18.75
N LYS A 21 33.70 -3.23 18.62
CA LYS A 21 32.29 -3.05 18.19
C LYS A 21 31.47 -4.17 18.85
N GLU A 22 31.02 -4.02 20.10
CA GLU A 22 30.00 -3.09 20.61
C GLU A 22 28.58 -3.49 20.17
N GLU A 23 27.77 -3.90 21.17
CA GLU A 23 26.29 -3.95 21.20
C GLU A 23 25.58 -4.79 20.11
N ALA A 24 24.47 -5.48 20.31
CA ALA A 24 23.55 -5.78 21.43
C ALA A 24 22.42 -6.63 20.78
N PRO A 25 21.45 -7.24 21.50
CA PRO A 25 20.34 -7.91 20.83
C PRO A 25 19.52 -6.87 20.04
N ARG A 26 19.14 -7.21 18.80
CA ARG A 26 18.34 -6.33 17.96
C ARG A 26 16.87 -6.36 18.36
N ASP A 27 16.60 -5.90 19.58
CA ASP A 27 15.29 -5.42 20.01
C ASP A 27 15.05 -4.05 19.37
N GLU A 28 14.99 -4.05 18.04
CA GLU A 28 14.40 -2.96 17.30
C GLU A 28 12.90 -3.04 17.54
N THR A 29 12.46 -2.42 18.65
CA THR A 29 11.14 -1.81 18.75
C THR A 29 11.04 -0.70 17.71
N THR A 30 11.05 -1.09 16.44
CA THR A 30 10.47 -0.30 15.38
C THR A 30 9.08 0.02 15.87
N HIS A 31 8.87 1.29 16.21
CA HIS A 31 7.56 1.84 16.47
C HIS A 31 6.85 1.93 15.11
N HIS A 32 6.62 0.75 14.53
CA HIS A 32 5.98 0.52 13.26
C HIS A 32 4.56 1.01 13.44
N MET A 33 4.39 2.29 13.10
CA MET A 33 3.12 2.98 13.05
C MET A 33 2.24 2.14 12.14
N ARG A 34 1.43 1.24 12.71
CA ARG A 34 0.48 0.39 11.98
C ARG A 34 -0.64 1.29 11.47
N LEU A 35 -0.30 2.11 10.49
CA LEU A 35 -1.19 3.00 9.77
C LEU A 35 -2.22 2.10 9.10
N LYS A 36 -3.35 1.96 9.79
CA LYS A 36 -4.45 1.13 9.35
C LYS A 36 -5.06 1.81 8.14
N LEU A 37 -5.01 1.16 6.98
CA LEU A 37 -5.72 1.70 5.82
C LEU A 37 -7.23 1.77 6.12
N PRO A 38 -7.90 2.83 5.65
CA PRO A 38 -9.35 2.80 5.54
C PRO A 38 -9.75 1.66 4.59
N PRO A 39 -10.92 1.03 4.79
CA PRO A 39 -11.47 0.13 3.78
C PRO A 39 -11.75 0.90 2.48
N PHE A 40 -11.54 0.25 1.33
CA PHE A 40 -11.98 0.77 0.05
C PHE A 40 -13.38 0.25 -0.27
N ASP A 41 -14.34 1.17 -0.17
CA ASP A 41 -15.71 1.02 -0.68
C ASP A 41 -15.86 1.80 -2.00
N GLU A 42 -16.71 1.30 -2.90
CA GLU A 42 -17.05 1.94 -4.20
C GLU A 42 -17.50 3.41 -4.10
N LYS A 43 -17.97 3.85 -2.93
CA LYS A 43 -18.43 5.23 -2.68
C LYS A 43 -17.31 6.27 -2.70
N SER A 44 -16.04 5.85 -2.59
CA SER A 44 -14.86 6.72 -2.62
C SER A 44 -14.17 6.64 -3.97
N SER A 45 -13.75 7.78 -4.55
CA SER A 45 -12.96 7.75 -5.80
C SER A 45 -11.65 6.99 -5.58
N TRP A 46 -11.31 6.13 -6.54
CA TRP A 46 -10.06 5.37 -6.58
C TRP A 46 -8.82 6.27 -6.40
N PHE A 47 -8.81 7.44 -7.03
CA PHE A 47 -7.70 8.39 -6.94
C PHE A 47 -7.56 9.04 -5.55
N ILE A 48 -8.66 9.20 -4.82
CA ILE A 48 -8.63 9.70 -3.43
C ILE A 48 -8.14 8.61 -2.48
N TYR A 49 -8.43 7.34 -2.77
CA TYR A 49 -7.99 6.19 -1.97
C TYR A 49 -6.51 5.82 -2.20
N ILE A 50 -6.00 5.93 -3.44
CA ILE A 50 -4.63 5.50 -3.74
C ILE A 50 -3.57 6.37 -3.05
N ARG A 51 -3.83 7.67 -2.85
CA ARG A 51 -2.90 8.59 -2.20
C ARG A 51 -2.51 8.18 -0.76
N PRO A 52 -3.45 7.92 0.17
CA PRO A 52 -3.08 7.39 1.49
C PRO A 52 -2.54 5.95 1.41
N PHE A 53 -2.98 5.12 0.45
CA PHE A 53 -2.41 3.79 0.24
C PHE A 53 -0.90 3.85 -0.05
N GLU A 54 -0.49 4.67 -1.02
CA GLU A 54 0.92 4.82 -1.40
C GLU A 54 1.77 5.45 -0.29
N ALA A 55 1.23 6.45 0.42
CA ALA A 55 1.90 7.07 1.56
C ALA A 55 2.17 6.05 2.68
N ILE A 56 1.17 5.21 3.00
CA ILE A 56 1.29 4.15 4.02
C ILE A 56 2.23 3.04 3.56
N ALA A 57 2.15 2.63 2.29
CA ALA A 57 3.06 1.64 1.72
C ALA A 57 4.52 2.11 1.73
N THR A 58 4.76 3.40 1.45
CA THR A 58 6.09 4.01 1.48
C THR A 58 6.63 4.12 2.91
N ALA A 59 5.81 4.58 3.86
CA ALA A 59 6.18 4.71 5.28
C ALA A 59 6.48 3.36 5.95
N ASN A 60 5.84 2.28 5.50
CA ASN A 60 6.08 0.91 5.98
C ASN A 60 7.07 0.12 5.11
N HIS A 61 7.69 0.74 4.10
CA HIS A 61 8.62 0.10 3.16
C HIS A 61 8.09 -1.19 2.49
N TRP A 62 6.79 -1.23 2.16
CA TRP A 62 6.13 -2.42 1.64
C TRP A 62 6.69 -2.88 0.29
N THR A 63 6.97 -4.18 0.22
CA THR A 63 7.20 -4.90 -1.03
C THR A 63 5.94 -4.93 -1.91
N GLU A 64 6.10 -5.18 -3.20
CA GLU A 64 4.98 -5.35 -4.15
C GLU A 64 3.98 -6.45 -3.71
N GLN A 65 4.47 -7.48 -3.02
CA GLN A 65 3.64 -8.56 -2.48
C GLN A 65 2.81 -8.08 -1.29
N GLU A 66 3.40 -7.32 -0.36
CA GLU A 66 2.69 -6.73 0.78
C GLU A 66 1.68 -5.68 0.33
N LYS A 67 1.99 -4.88 -0.69
CA LYS A 67 1.02 -3.97 -1.33
C LYS A 67 -0.17 -4.75 -1.90
N ALA A 68 0.07 -5.83 -2.67
CA ALA A 68 -0.99 -6.65 -3.24
C ALA A 68 -1.90 -7.28 -2.17
N VAL A 69 -1.31 -7.85 -1.11
CA VAL A 69 -2.03 -8.45 0.02
C VAL A 69 -2.82 -7.38 0.79
N SER A 70 -2.20 -6.23 1.10
CA SER A 70 -2.84 -5.14 1.85
C SER A 70 -3.98 -4.50 1.05
N MET A 71 -3.81 -4.34 -0.27
CA MET A 71 -4.86 -3.85 -1.14
C MET A 71 -6.04 -4.83 -1.19
N THR A 72 -5.77 -6.12 -1.39
CA THR A 72 -6.78 -7.20 -1.34
C THR A 72 -7.54 -7.20 0.00
N ALA A 73 -6.82 -7.03 1.12
CA ALA A 73 -7.40 -7.00 2.47
C ALA A 73 -8.24 -5.74 2.75
N ALA A 74 -8.00 -4.64 2.04
CA ALA A 74 -8.72 -3.37 2.20
C ALA A 74 -10.02 -3.29 1.36
N LEU A 75 -10.15 -4.06 0.27
CA LEU A 75 -11.36 -4.07 -0.56
C LEU A 75 -12.60 -4.55 0.23
N ARG A 76 -13.73 -3.86 0.06
CA ARG A 76 -15.03 -4.21 0.68
C ARG A 76 -16.17 -4.08 -0.34
N GLY A 77 -17.29 -4.75 -0.05
CA GLY A 77 -18.48 -4.76 -0.91
C GLY A 77 -18.18 -5.18 -2.35
N ASP A 78 -18.82 -4.50 -3.31
CA ASP A 78 -18.66 -4.71 -4.76
C ASP A 78 -17.22 -4.55 -5.28
N ALA A 79 -16.34 -3.86 -4.53
CA ALA A 79 -14.93 -3.76 -4.89
C ALA A 79 -14.18 -5.08 -4.63
N ALA A 80 -14.61 -5.87 -3.63
CA ALA A 80 -14.07 -7.21 -3.41
C ALA A 80 -14.51 -8.21 -4.50
N ASP A 81 -15.63 -7.97 -5.19
CA ASP A 81 -16.06 -8.82 -6.31
C ASP A 81 -15.12 -8.76 -7.52
N ILE A 82 -14.29 -7.73 -7.65
CA ILE A 82 -13.22 -7.70 -8.66
C ILE A 82 -12.26 -8.86 -8.44
N LEU A 83 -12.00 -9.29 -7.20
CA LEU A 83 -11.11 -10.42 -6.90
C LEU A 83 -11.65 -11.72 -7.53
N ARG A 84 -12.99 -11.88 -7.64
CA ARG A 84 -13.61 -13.02 -8.34
C ARG A 84 -13.39 -12.99 -9.86
N SER A 85 -13.14 -11.81 -10.44
CA SER A 85 -12.81 -11.64 -11.86
C SER A 85 -11.32 -11.81 -12.19
N ILE A 86 -10.47 -11.91 -11.15
CA ILE A 86 -9.03 -12.10 -11.28
C ILE A 86 -8.72 -13.59 -11.14
N SER A 87 -7.85 -14.13 -12.00
CA SER A 87 -7.46 -15.54 -11.93
C SER A 87 -6.59 -15.80 -10.69
N LYS A 88 -6.79 -16.94 -10.02
CA LYS A 88 -6.08 -17.28 -8.78
C LYS A 88 -4.57 -17.15 -8.94
N GLY A 89 -3.95 -16.40 -8.03
CA GLY A 89 -2.52 -16.10 -8.04
C GLY A 89 -2.11 -14.81 -8.76
N GLN A 90 -2.93 -14.28 -9.67
CA GLN A 90 -2.72 -12.92 -10.22
C GLN A 90 -3.04 -11.83 -9.18
N GLU A 91 -3.85 -12.15 -8.17
CA GLU A 91 -4.09 -11.35 -6.96
C GLU A 91 -2.82 -11.04 -6.14
N LYS A 92 -1.71 -11.77 -6.37
CA LYS A 92 -0.42 -11.50 -5.72
C LYS A 92 0.42 -10.45 -6.44
N CYS A 93 0.01 -10.04 -7.64
CA CYS A 93 0.67 -9.02 -8.44
C CYS A 93 -0.06 -7.67 -8.26
N TYR A 94 0.57 -6.74 -7.54
CA TYR A 94 0.02 -5.42 -7.28
C TYR A 94 -0.39 -4.71 -8.59
N GLN A 95 0.48 -4.73 -9.61
CA GLN A 95 0.21 -4.07 -10.90
C GLN A 95 -1.06 -4.61 -11.60
N THR A 96 -1.30 -5.92 -11.56
CA THR A 96 -2.51 -6.52 -12.15
C THR A 96 -3.77 -6.09 -11.39
N LEU A 97 -3.69 -6.08 -10.06
CA LEU A 97 -4.79 -5.69 -9.18
C LEU A 97 -5.10 -4.19 -9.32
N PHE A 98 -4.07 -3.34 -9.34
CA PHE A 98 -4.15 -1.90 -9.60
C PHE A 98 -4.84 -1.61 -10.94
N THR A 99 -4.35 -2.21 -12.04
CA THR A 99 -4.89 -1.99 -13.39
C THR A 99 -6.37 -2.40 -13.49
N ARG A 100 -6.80 -3.44 -12.75
CA ARG A 100 -8.20 -3.88 -12.70
C ARG A 100 -9.09 -2.92 -11.92
N LEU A 101 -8.61 -2.42 -10.78
CA LEU A 101 -9.31 -1.43 -9.95
C LEU A 101 -9.40 -0.08 -10.67
N GLU A 102 -8.30 0.41 -11.25
CA GLU A 102 -8.26 1.63 -12.06
C GLU A 102 -9.20 1.55 -13.27
N LYS A 103 -9.25 0.41 -13.99
CA LYS A 103 -10.17 0.25 -15.12
C LYS A 103 -11.66 0.31 -14.72
N ARG A 104 -12.02 -0.09 -13.49
CA ARG A 104 -13.42 -0.14 -13.03
C ARG A 104 -13.85 1.12 -12.26
N TYR A 105 -12.95 1.68 -11.45
CA TYR A 105 -13.21 2.77 -10.51
C TYR A 105 -12.38 4.05 -10.76
N GLY A 106 -11.49 4.04 -11.75
CA GLY A 106 -10.70 5.21 -12.15
C GLY A 106 -11.51 6.28 -12.87
N ASP A 107 -11.03 7.52 -12.79
CA ASP A 107 -11.78 8.72 -13.18
C ASP A 107 -12.20 8.81 -14.65
N VAL A 108 -11.58 8.04 -15.56
CA VAL A 108 -11.96 8.02 -16.99
C VAL A 108 -13.41 7.57 -17.19
N HIS A 109 -13.89 6.60 -16.40
CA HIS A 109 -15.31 6.22 -16.43
C HIS A 109 -16.17 7.16 -15.57
N LEU A 110 -15.59 7.63 -14.45
CA LEU A 110 -16.25 8.49 -13.48
C LEU A 110 -16.63 9.86 -14.07
N GLN A 111 -15.78 10.50 -14.87
CA GLN A 111 -16.12 11.75 -15.59
C GLN A 111 -17.36 11.59 -16.48
N GLN A 112 -17.48 10.47 -17.21
CA GLN A 112 -18.62 10.19 -18.06
C GLN A 112 -19.89 9.96 -17.23
N ILE A 113 -19.77 9.24 -16.11
CA ILE A 113 -20.85 9.07 -15.13
C ILE A 113 -21.28 10.42 -14.55
N TYR A 114 -20.35 11.30 -14.16
CA TYR A 114 -20.66 12.62 -13.61
C TYR A 114 -21.34 13.52 -14.65
N LYS A 115 -20.93 13.49 -15.92
CA LYS A 115 -21.65 14.17 -17.03
C LYS A 115 -23.09 13.65 -17.16
N VAL A 116 -23.32 12.34 -17.02
CA VAL A 116 -24.68 11.78 -17.02
C VAL A 116 -25.46 12.18 -15.76
N GLN A 117 -24.84 12.17 -14.57
CA GLN A 117 -25.47 12.59 -13.31
C GLN A 117 -25.88 14.06 -13.31
N ILE A 118 -25.09 14.95 -13.92
CA ILE A 118 -25.46 16.37 -14.10
C ILE A 118 -26.70 16.45 -15.00
N ARG A 119 -26.71 15.74 -16.13
CA ARG A 119 -27.84 15.73 -17.09
C ARG A 119 -29.11 15.10 -16.52
N SER A 120 -29.01 14.18 -15.56
CA SER A 120 -30.15 13.56 -14.89
C SER A 120 -30.58 14.27 -13.60
N ARG A 121 -29.82 15.26 -13.11
CA ARG A 121 -30.15 15.99 -11.87
C ARG A 121 -31.25 17.02 -12.13
N ILE A 122 -32.41 16.76 -11.55
CA ILE A 122 -33.53 17.71 -11.49
C ILE A 122 -33.71 18.13 -10.03
N GLN A 123 -33.88 19.43 -9.77
CA GLN A 123 -34.17 19.92 -8.42
C GLN A 123 -35.55 19.42 -8.00
N ARG A 124 -35.61 18.72 -6.86
CA ARG A 124 -36.87 18.31 -6.23
C ARG A 124 -37.39 19.42 -5.34
N ALA A 125 -38.72 19.56 -5.27
CA ALA A 125 -39.40 20.58 -4.45
C ALA A 125 -39.05 20.52 -2.94
N SER A 126 -38.53 19.39 -2.47
CA SER A 126 -38.10 19.17 -1.08
C SER A 126 -36.63 19.50 -0.79
N VAL A 127 -35.86 20.02 -1.75
CA VAL A 127 -34.41 20.26 -1.62
C VAL A 127 -34.12 21.76 -1.73
N ASN A 128 -33.40 22.29 -0.72
CA ASN A 128 -32.95 23.68 -0.71
C ASN A 128 -32.10 23.98 -1.96
N LEU A 129 -32.30 25.16 -2.55
CA LEU A 129 -31.58 25.60 -3.74
C LEU A 129 -30.06 25.60 -3.52
N GLN A 130 -29.56 26.05 -2.37
CA GLN A 130 -28.12 26.06 -2.07
C GLN A 130 -27.53 24.65 -1.94
N GLU A 131 -28.26 23.71 -1.34
CA GLU A 131 -27.81 22.30 -1.24
C GLU A 131 -27.82 21.62 -2.61
N PHE A 132 -28.81 21.95 -3.45
CA PHE A 132 -28.86 21.49 -4.83
C PHE A 132 -27.68 22.04 -5.63
N GLU A 133 -27.43 23.36 -5.58
CA GLU A 133 -26.33 24.06 -6.25
C GLU A 133 -24.97 23.52 -5.80
N ALA A 134 -24.70 23.46 -4.50
CA ALA A 134 -23.45 22.91 -3.96
C ALA A 134 -23.21 21.46 -4.41
N GLY A 135 -24.29 20.67 -4.49
CA GLY A 135 -24.26 19.32 -5.06
C GLY A 135 -23.91 19.29 -6.55
N VAL A 136 -24.51 20.16 -7.36
CA VAL A 136 -24.23 20.29 -8.80
C VAL A 136 -22.80 20.80 -9.03
N ALA A 137 -22.38 21.85 -8.35
CA ALA A 137 -21.03 22.43 -8.43
C ALA A 137 -19.93 21.46 -7.95
N ARG A 138 -20.24 20.53 -7.04
CA ARG A 138 -19.33 19.43 -6.69
C ARG A 138 -19.21 18.43 -7.83
N ILE A 139 -20.32 17.98 -8.43
CA ILE A 139 -20.30 17.00 -9.52
C ILE A 139 -19.68 17.60 -10.80
N ALA A 140 -19.93 18.89 -11.08
CA ALA A 140 -19.35 19.62 -12.20
C ALA A 140 -17.81 19.63 -12.17
N ARG A 141 -17.21 19.92 -11.00
CA ARG A 141 -15.74 19.88 -10.77
C ARG A 141 -15.12 18.48 -10.85
N LEU A 142 -15.94 17.43 -10.91
CA LEU A 142 -15.48 16.06 -11.11
C LEU A 142 -15.70 15.60 -12.56
N ALA A 143 -16.46 16.36 -13.36
CA ALA A 143 -16.81 16.05 -14.74
C ALA A 143 -15.92 16.76 -15.78
N TYR A 144 -15.31 17.89 -15.40
CA TYR A 144 -14.53 18.81 -16.25
C TYR A 144 -13.30 19.30 -15.49
#